data_AF-A0A1F7GXJ9-F1
#
_entry.id   AF-A0A1F7GXJ9-F1
#
_cell.length_a   1.000
_cell.length_b   1.000
_cell.length_c   1.000
_cell.angle_alpha   90.00
_cell.angle_beta   90.00
_cell.angle_gamma   90.00
#
_symmetry.space_group_name_H-M   'P 1'
#
loop_
_entity.id
_entity.type
_entity.pdbx_description
1 polymer ?
#
loop_
_entity_poly.entity_id
_entity_poly.type
_entity_poly.pdbx_seq_one_letter_code
_entity_poly.pdbx_strand_id
1 'polypeptide(L)'
;MNYTRKLIIYFIVNFVILYLAFLYGSDYIVFGRLEIGSLQAVLTSAFGIAIAIMLLDLIVYDFKIKIPAEKYILAEVLVNIGALYLLARTPLQNSVGVGIVAFWVAIVLGLILSLAQYGVKRMTDKK
;
A
#
# COMPACT_ATOMS: atom_id res chain seq x y z
N MET A 1 -17.71 -0.74 6.28
CA MET A 1 -17.77 -0.73 4.80
C MET A 1 -17.75 -2.14 4.20
N ASN A 2 -18.44 -2.42 3.08
CA ASN A 2 -18.33 -3.71 2.35
C ASN A 2 -16.90 -3.93 1.84
N TYR A 3 -16.38 -5.17 1.91
CA TYR A 3 -15.00 -5.52 1.53
C TYR A 3 -14.63 -5.08 0.11
N THR A 4 -15.52 -5.27 -0.87
CA THR A 4 -15.28 -4.83 -2.27
C THR A 4 -15.10 -3.32 -2.38
N ARG A 5 -15.93 -2.55 -1.65
CA ARG A 5 -15.84 -1.08 -1.64
C ARG A 5 -14.55 -0.62 -0.96
N LYS A 6 -14.15 -1.30 0.12
CA LYS A 6 -12.87 -1.04 0.81
C LYS A 6 -11.68 -1.26 -0.13
N LEU A 7 -11.66 -2.39 -0.84
CA LEU A 7 -10.62 -2.72 -1.81
C LEU A 7 -10.51 -1.66 -2.91
N ILE A 8 -11.62 -1.27 -3.53
CA ILE A 8 -11.63 -0.26 -4.60
C ILE A 8 -11.10 1.08 -4.09
N ILE A 9 -11.56 1.53 -2.92
CA ILE A 9 -11.14 2.80 -2.35
C ILE A 9 -9.64 2.77 -2.00
N TYR A 10 -9.17 1.72 -1.34
CA TYR A 10 -7.75 1.59 -1.00
C TYR A 10 -6.88 1.48 -2.23
N PHE A 11 -7.32 0.74 -3.25
CA PHE A 11 -6.65 0.68 -4.54
C PHE A 11 -6.50 2.07 -5.17
N ILE A 12 -7.56 2.86 -5.24
CA ILE A 12 -7.53 4.22 -5.79
C ILE A 12 -6.61 5.13 -4.97
N VAL A 13 -6.71 5.10 -3.64
CA VAL A 13 -5.87 5.90 -2.74
C VAL A 13 -4.39 5.55 -2.94
N ASN A 14 -4.07 4.25 -2.97
CA ASN A 14 -2.71 3.77 -3.19
C ASN A 14 -2.20 4.20 -4.57
N PHE A 15 -3.03 4.06 -5.60
CA PHE A 15 -2.67 4.45 -6.95
C PHE A 15 -2.32 5.93 -7.02
N VAL A 16 -3.16 6.81 -6.46
CA VAL A 16 -2.90 8.26 -6.43
C VAL A 16 -1.59 8.56 -5.71
N ILE A 17 -1.36 7.96 -4.54
CA ILE A 17 -0.15 8.24 -3.74
C ILE A 17 1.11 7.72 -4.45
N LEU A 18 1.10 6.50 -4.95
CA LEU A 18 2.23 5.92 -5.67
C LEU A 18 2.50 6.66 -6.98
N TYR A 19 1.45 7.12 -7.67
CA TYR A 19 1.58 7.93 -8.87
C TYR A 19 2.21 9.30 -8.56
N LEU A 20 1.79 9.96 -7.48
CA LEU A 20 2.44 11.19 -7.02
C LEU A 20 3.90 10.94 -6.60
N ALA A 21 4.16 9.83 -5.91
CA ALA A 21 5.50 9.43 -5.53
C ALA A 21 6.39 9.15 -6.75
N PHE A 22 5.84 8.59 -7.82
CA PHE A 22 6.52 8.42 -9.10
C PHE A 22 6.86 9.77 -9.76
N LEU A 23 5.92 10.73 -9.77
CA LEU A 23 6.13 12.04 -10.39
C LEU A 23 7.12 12.93 -9.63
N TYR A 24 7.12 12.89 -8.30
CA TYR A 24 7.90 13.80 -7.46
C TYR A 24 9.11 13.15 -6.76
N GLY A 25 9.19 11.82 -6.79
CA GLY A 25 10.20 11.03 -6.07
C GLY A 25 10.98 10.08 -6.97
N SER A 26 11.14 10.42 -8.25
CA SER A 26 11.82 9.59 -9.26
C SER A 26 13.25 9.19 -8.87
N ASP A 27 13.93 10.01 -8.07
CA ASP A 27 15.29 9.73 -7.58
C ASP A 27 15.32 8.65 -6.49
N TYR A 28 14.17 8.32 -5.90
CA TYR A 28 14.04 7.41 -4.76
C TYR A 28 13.21 6.17 -5.08
N ILE A 29 12.33 6.26 -6.06
CA ILE A 29 11.38 5.21 -6.45
C ILE A 29 11.32 5.12 -7.96
N VAL A 30 11.47 3.91 -8.47
CA VAL A 30 11.39 3.62 -9.90
C VAL A 30 10.18 2.72 -10.13
N PHE A 31 9.32 3.14 -11.04
CA PHE A 31 8.20 2.33 -11.54
C PHE A 31 8.44 2.01 -13.00
N GLY A 32 8.37 0.71 -13.33
CA GLY A 32 8.55 0.18 -14.67
C GLY A 32 9.90 -0.51 -14.89
N ARG A 33 9.95 -1.26 -15.98
CA ARG A 33 11.13 -1.97 -16.51
C ARG A 33 10.89 -2.28 -17.99
N LEU A 34 11.84 -2.97 -18.63
CA LEU A 34 11.79 -3.30 -20.05
C LEU A 34 10.46 -3.94 -20.50
N GLU A 35 9.91 -4.87 -19.70
CA GLU A 35 8.69 -5.60 -20.03
C GLU A 35 7.42 -5.00 -19.44
N ILE A 36 7.53 -4.08 -18.48
CA ILE A 36 6.37 -3.51 -17.76
C ILE A 36 6.45 -1.99 -17.77
N GLY A 37 5.48 -1.35 -18.42
CA GLY A 37 5.36 0.10 -18.43
C GLY A 37 5.13 0.69 -17.03
N SER A 38 5.62 1.91 -16.80
CA SER A 38 5.57 2.56 -15.48
C SER A 38 4.16 2.66 -14.91
N LEU A 39 3.16 2.98 -15.74
CA LEU A 39 1.76 3.05 -15.29
C LEU A 39 1.23 1.69 -14.81
N GLN A 40 1.55 0.62 -15.53
CA GLN A 40 1.19 -0.75 -15.13
C GLN A 40 1.88 -1.14 -13.82
N ALA A 41 3.13 -0.73 -13.63
CA ALA A 41 3.85 -0.96 -12.38
C ALA A 41 3.19 -0.24 -11.20
N VAL A 42 2.78 1.02 -11.37
CA VAL A 42 2.05 1.78 -10.34
C VAL A 42 0.71 1.09 -10.01
N LEU A 43 -0.05 0.68 -11.04
CA LEU A 43 -1.34 0.00 -10.86
C LEU A 43 -1.20 -1.33 -10.10
N THR A 44 -0.28 -2.20 -10.53
CA THR A 44 -0.07 -3.50 -9.90
C THR A 44 0.43 -3.37 -8.47
N SER A 45 1.28 -2.36 -8.19
CA SER A 45 1.75 -2.06 -6.83
C SER A 45 0.62 -1.58 -5.94
N ALA A 46 -0.18 -0.62 -6.43
CA ALA A 46 -1.30 -0.08 -5.70
C ALA A 46 -2.30 -1.18 -5.30
N PHE A 47 -2.52 -2.12 -6.22
CA PHE A 47 -3.37 -3.28 -5.99
C PHE A 47 -2.76 -4.27 -4.98
N GLY A 48 -1.48 -4.60 -5.11
CA GLY A 48 -0.77 -5.49 -4.18
C GLY A 48 -0.78 -4.95 -2.74
N ILE A 49 -0.57 -3.64 -2.57
CA ILE A 49 -0.65 -2.99 -1.26
C ILE A 49 -2.08 -3.01 -0.72
N ALA A 50 -3.08 -2.77 -1.55
CA ALA A 50 -4.48 -2.83 -1.13
C ALA A 50 -4.85 -4.24 -0.65
N ILE A 51 -4.40 -5.29 -1.35
CA ILE A 51 -4.56 -6.68 -0.91
C ILE A 51 -3.86 -6.93 0.42
N ALA A 52 -2.64 -6.45 0.61
CA ALA A 52 -1.89 -6.67 1.84
C ALA A 52 -2.65 -6.19 3.09
N ILE A 53 -3.33 -5.03 3.01
CA ILE A 53 -4.14 -4.51 4.12
C ILE A 53 -5.44 -5.30 4.29
N MET A 54 -6.08 -5.69 3.19
CA MET A 54 -7.29 -6.52 3.26
C MET A 54 -6.99 -7.88 3.90
N LEU A 55 -5.78 -8.42 3.69
CA LEU A 55 -5.32 -9.63 4.39
C LEU A 55 -5.09 -9.37 5.88
N LEU A 56 -4.57 -8.20 6.27
CA LEU A 56 -4.50 -7.82 7.69
C LEU A 56 -5.88 -7.85 8.33
N ASP A 57 -6.91 -7.29 7.68
CA ASP A 57 -8.28 -7.32 8.18
C ASP A 57 -8.80 -8.75 8.36
N LEU A 58 -8.57 -9.59 7.35
CA LEU A 58 -9.00 -10.98 7.36
C LEU A 58 -8.34 -11.75 8.50
N ILE A 59 -7.03 -11.57 8.70
CA ILE A 59 -6.28 -12.19 9.81
C ILE A 59 -6.82 -11.69 11.16
N VAL A 60 -7.03 -10.39 11.32
CA VAL A 60 -7.55 -9.83 12.58
C VAL A 60 -8.94 -10.38 12.89
N TYR A 61 -9.80 -10.51 11.87
CA TYR A 61 -11.15 -11.05 11.99
C TYR A 61 -11.15 -12.56 12.31
N ASP A 62 -10.45 -13.38 11.52
CA ASP A 62 -10.44 -14.84 11.63
C ASP A 62 -9.81 -15.32 12.93
N PHE A 63 -8.71 -14.68 13.35
CA PHE A 63 -8.01 -15.00 14.60
C PHE A 63 -8.58 -14.27 15.82
N LYS A 64 -9.67 -13.49 15.66
CA LYS A 64 -10.33 -12.73 16.74
C LYS A 64 -9.37 -11.87 17.56
N ILE A 65 -8.39 -11.26 16.91
CA ILE A 65 -7.36 -10.46 17.58
C ILE A 65 -7.97 -9.13 18.02
N LYS A 66 -7.96 -8.86 19.32
CA LYS A 66 -8.44 -7.58 19.87
C LYS A 66 -7.33 -6.52 19.76
N ILE A 67 -7.29 -5.79 18.66
CA ILE A 67 -6.37 -4.67 18.46
C ILE A 67 -7.11 -3.36 18.83
N PRO A 68 -6.62 -2.57 19.81
CA PRO A 68 -7.14 -1.23 20.07
C PRO A 68 -7.08 -0.36 18.81
N ALA A 69 -8.06 0.51 18.60
CA ALA A 69 -8.15 1.35 17.39
C ALA A 69 -6.86 2.16 17.12
N GLU A 70 -6.20 2.64 18.18
CA GLU A 70 -4.93 3.37 18.13
C GLU A 70 -3.78 2.52 17.58
N LYS A 71 -3.73 1.23 17.97
CA LYS A 71 -2.69 0.29 17.55
C LYS A 71 -2.95 -0.29 16.16
N TYR A 72 -4.20 -0.21 15.70
CA TYR A 72 -4.57 -0.71 14.38
C TYR A 72 -3.97 0.14 13.25
N ILE A 73 -3.86 1.46 13.43
CA ILE A 73 -3.14 2.34 12.48
C ILE A 73 -1.67 1.93 12.39
N LEU A 74 -1.04 1.61 13.53
CA LEU A 74 0.34 1.16 13.55
C LEU A 74 0.50 -0.18 12.81
N ALA A 75 -0.46 -1.09 12.93
CA ALA A 75 -0.48 -2.33 12.17
C ALA A 75 -0.62 -2.08 10.65
N GLU A 76 -1.49 -1.17 10.23
CA GLU A 76 -1.60 -0.75 8.82
C GLU A 76 -0.28 -0.16 8.31
N VAL A 77 0.40 0.66 9.11
CA VAL A 77 1.74 1.20 8.79
C VAL A 77 2.74 0.09 8.57
N LEU A 78 2.86 -0.85 9.50
CA LEU A 78 3.80 -1.96 9.37
C LEU A 78 3.50 -2.83 8.14
N VAL A 79 2.23 -3.08 7.85
CA VAL A 79 1.82 -3.85 6.67
C VAL A 79 2.14 -3.10 5.38
N ASN A 80 1.88 -1.79 5.30
CA ASN A 80 2.23 -1.01 4.12
C ASN A 80 3.74 -0.95 3.89
N ILE A 81 4.54 -0.73 4.94
CA ILE A 81 6.00 -0.71 4.85
C ILE A 81 6.51 -2.08 4.39
N GLY A 82 6.02 -3.15 5.03
CA GLY A 82 6.37 -4.53 4.68
C GLY A 82 5.98 -4.87 3.24
N ALA A 83 4.76 -4.53 2.81
CA ALA A 83 4.30 -4.76 1.45
C ALA A 83 5.17 -4.03 0.43
N LEU A 84 5.43 -2.73 0.62
CA LEU A 84 6.31 -1.96 -0.26
C LEU A 84 7.71 -2.55 -0.35
N TYR A 85 8.29 -2.90 0.79
CA TYR A 85 9.62 -3.49 0.84
C TYR A 85 9.66 -4.83 0.11
N LEU A 86 8.68 -5.71 0.36
CA LEU A 86 8.58 -7.00 -0.30
C LEU A 86 8.40 -6.84 -1.82
N LEU A 87 7.50 -5.96 -2.26
CA LEU A 87 7.27 -5.67 -3.68
C LEU A 87 8.53 -5.15 -4.38
N ALA A 88 9.40 -4.44 -3.67
CA ALA A 88 10.56 -3.77 -4.25
C ALA A 88 11.91 -4.49 -4.06
N ARG A 89 11.98 -5.50 -3.19
CA ARG A 89 13.25 -6.16 -2.83
C ARG A 89 13.22 -7.68 -2.90
N THR A 90 12.07 -8.27 -3.25
CA THR A 90 11.95 -9.71 -3.49
C THR A 90 11.74 -9.98 -4.97
N PRO A 91 11.71 -11.26 -5.41
CA PRO A 91 11.37 -11.61 -6.78
C PRO A 91 10.02 -11.06 -7.27
N LEU A 92 9.14 -10.59 -6.37
CA LEU A 92 7.92 -9.86 -6.73
C LEU A 92 8.18 -8.56 -7.50
N GLN A 93 9.36 -7.96 -7.36
CA GLN A 93 9.78 -6.84 -8.20
C GLN A 93 9.73 -7.23 -9.69
N ASN A 94 10.00 -8.51 -10.02
CA ASN A 94 9.89 -9.06 -11.36
C ASN A 94 8.46 -9.40 -11.79
N SER A 95 7.45 -9.09 -10.99
CA SER A 95 6.03 -9.11 -11.41
C SER A 95 5.43 -7.72 -11.40
N VAL A 96 5.82 -6.89 -10.43
CA VAL A 96 5.18 -5.60 -10.16
C VAL A 96 5.95 -4.42 -10.75
N GLY A 97 7.26 -4.57 -11.00
CA GLY A 97 8.07 -3.54 -11.66
C GLY A 97 8.34 -2.31 -10.78
N VAL A 98 8.53 -2.49 -9.47
CA VAL A 98 8.90 -1.40 -8.55
C VAL A 98 10.29 -1.60 -7.99
N GLY A 99 11.10 -0.54 -8.05
CA GLY A 99 12.35 -0.43 -7.33
C GLY A 99 12.28 0.70 -6.32
N ILE A 100 12.87 0.50 -5.14
CA ILE A 100 13.02 1.55 -4.14
C ILE A 100 14.51 1.63 -3.75
N VAL A 101 15.08 2.83 -3.78
CA VAL A 101 16.52 3.05 -3.58
C VAL A 101 16.99 2.64 -2.19
N ALA A 102 16.20 2.92 -1.15
CA ALA A 102 16.57 2.61 0.23
C ALA A 102 15.36 2.24 1.10
N PHE A 103 15.60 1.51 2.20
CA PHE A 103 14.56 1.06 3.11
C PHE A 103 13.76 2.22 3.73
N TRP A 104 14.41 3.36 4.02
CA TRP A 104 13.74 4.53 4.61
C TRP A 104 12.65 5.10 3.70
N VAL A 105 12.78 4.97 2.38
CA VAL A 105 11.76 5.41 1.42
C VAL A 105 10.49 4.55 1.57
N ALA A 106 10.63 3.24 1.81
CA ALA A 106 9.51 2.35 2.09
C ALA A 106 8.81 2.73 3.41
N ILE A 107 9.57 3.17 4.42
CA ILE A 107 9.01 3.67 5.69
C ILE A 107 8.17 4.92 5.44
N VAL A 108 8.72 5.92 4.76
CA VAL A 108 8.05 7.20 4.50
C VAL A 108 6.79 6.99 3.65
N LEU A 109 6.89 6.25 2.55
CA LEU A 109 5.73 5.94 1.70
C LEU A 109 4.68 5.11 2.43
N GLY A 110 5.11 4.10 3.19
CA GLY A 110 4.19 3.26 3.95
C GLY A 110 3.41 4.07 4.98
N LEU A 111 4.06 5.05 5.61
CA LEU A 111 3.40 5.99 6.52
C LEU A 111 2.39 6.89 5.79
N ILE A 112 2.76 7.47 4.64
CA ILE A 112 1.87 8.31 3.83
C ILE A 112 0.63 7.53 3.36
N LEU A 113 0.84 6.32 2.83
CA LEU A 113 -0.22 5.41 2.41
C LEU A 113 -1.20 5.13 3.56
N SER A 114 -0.66 4.79 4.74
CA SER A 114 -1.46 4.49 5.92
C SER A 114 -2.29 5.67 6.40
N LEU A 115 -1.69 6.87 6.45
CA LEU A 115 -2.41 8.09 6.84
C LEU A 115 -3.56 8.40 5.88
N ALA A 116 -3.34 8.24 4.57
CA ALA A 116 -4.38 8.48 3.58
C ALA A 116 -5.49 7.41 3.64
N GLN A 117 -5.13 6.13 3.75
CA GLN A 117 -6.10 5.04 3.93
C GLN A 117 -6.92 5.22 5.20
N TYR A 118 -6.29 5.64 6.30
CA TYR A 118 -6.96 5.98 7.54
C TYR A 118 -7.91 7.17 7.37
N GLY A 119 -7.46 8.23 6.69
CA GLY A 119 -8.27 9.39 6.37
C GLY A 119 -9.54 9.01 5.61
N VAL A 120 -9.41 8.21 4.55
CA VAL A 120 -10.57 7.77 3.77
C VAL A 120 -11.43 6.78 4.55
N LYS A 121 -10.85 5.87 5.33
CA LYS A 121 -11.60 4.98 6.23
C LYS A 121 -12.48 5.77 7.18
N ARG A 122 -11.93 6.80 7.83
CA ARG A 122 -12.66 7.67 8.75
C ARG A 122 -13.78 8.48 8.07
N MET A 123 -13.60 8.86 6.80
CA MET A 123 -14.64 9.54 6.03
C MET A 123 -15.75 8.57 5.59
N THR A 124 -15.41 7.30 5.32
CA THR A 124 -16.33 6.34 4.73
C THR A 124 -17.10 5.51 5.77
N ASP A 125 -16.50 5.28 6.95
CA ASP A 125 -17.13 4.57 8.07
C ASP A 125 -17.98 5.49 8.98
N LYS A 126 -18.03 6.80 8.72
CA LYS A 126 -18.91 7.77 9.42
C LYS A 126 -20.39 7.72 8.99
N LYS A 127 -20.85 6.60 8.41
CA LYS A 127 -22.26 6.36 8.08
C LYS A 127 -22.72 5.04 8.68
#